data_AF-A0A166EK76-F1
#
_entry.id   AF-A0A166EK76-F1
#
_cell.length_a   1.000
_cell.length_b   1.000
_cell.length_c   1.000
_cell.angle_alpha   90.00
_cell.angle_beta   90.00
_cell.angle_gamma   90.00
#
_symmetry.space_group_name_H-M   'P 1'
#
loop_
_entity.id
_entity.type
_entity.pdbx_description
1 polymer ?
#
loop_
_entity_poly.entity_id
_entity_poly.type
_entity_poly.pdbx_seq_one_letter_code
_entity_poly.pdbx_strand_id
1 'polypeptide(L)'
;MEIVLRKNGFSVAAVDKHADAIVHISAVGMKIGSSCAAHVRTSVMFTTLSLLPKSEYVQSGTTALVFNEISIASMILTGGFMQQRLAQAVEEHADKLSLKILRAREFQFEYR
;
A
#
# COMPACT_ATOMS: atom_id res chain seq x y z
N MET A 1 2.30 -1.50 -12.36
CA MET A 1 2.26 -0.61 -11.17
C MET A 1 3.38 0.43 -11.15
N GLU A 2 4.66 0.06 -11.12
CA GLU A 2 5.76 1.05 -11.00
C GLU A 2 5.65 2.19 -12.03
N ILE A 3 5.44 1.83 -13.30
CA ILE A 3 5.27 2.81 -14.39
C ILE A 3 4.12 3.78 -14.10
N VAL A 4 2.99 3.28 -13.58
CA VAL A 4 1.81 4.09 -13.24
C VAL A 4 2.12 5.04 -12.09
N LEU A 5 2.83 4.58 -11.06
CA LEU A 5 3.27 5.43 -9.95
C LEU A 5 4.25 6.50 -10.42
N ARG A 6 5.25 6.15 -11.23
CA ARG A 6 6.19 7.12 -11.81
C ARG A 6 5.49 8.15 -12.70
N LYS A 7 4.53 7.73 -13.53
CA LYS A 7 3.69 8.63 -14.35
C LYS A 7 2.88 9.61 -13.49
N ASN A 8 2.44 9.18 -12.31
CA ASN A 8 1.73 10.01 -11.34
C ASN A 8 2.67 10.82 -10.41
N GLY A 9 3.97 10.92 -10.75
CA GLY A 9 4.92 11.79 -10.06
C GLY A 9 5.59 11.17 -8.82
N PHE A 10 5.43 9.87 -8.57
CA PHE A 10 6.10 9.20 -7.44
C PHE A 10 7.53 8.81 -7.79
N SER A 11 8.46 9.11 -6.88
CA SER A 11 9.82 8.57 -6.92
C SER A 11 9.81 7.13 -6.38
N VAL A 12 10.03 6.15 -7.25
CA VAL A 12 10.10 4.74 -6.86
C VAL A 12 11.57 4.37 -6.64
N ALA A 13 11.91 4.02 -5.41
CA ALA A 13 13.24 3.57 -5.02
C ALA A 13 13.48 2.11 -5.44
N ALA A 14 14.76 1.76 -5.66
CA ALA A 14 15.16 0.37 -5.84
C ALA A 14 15.04 -0.40 -4.51
N VAL A 15 14.89 -1.72 -4.60
CA VAL A 15 14.58 -2.63 -3.47
C VAL A 15 15.61 -2.54 -2.32
N ASP A 16 16.83 -2.11 -2.64
CA ASP A 16 17.99 -2.00 -1.74
C ASP A 16 18.15 -0.62 -1.09
N LYS A 17 17.27 0.34 -1.38
CA LYS A 17 17.32 1.69 -0.80
C LYS A 17 16.28 1.89 0.29
N HIS A 18 16.64 2.66 1.32
CA HIS A 18 15.66 3.14 2.30
C HIS A 18 14.61 4.02 1.61
N ALA A 19 13.35 3.66 1.82
CA ALA A 19 12.18 4.40 1.36
C ALA A 19 11.29 4.76 2.55
N ASP A 20 10.70 5.95 2.53
CA ASP A 20 9.81 6.43 3.60
C ASP A 20 8.52 5.61 3.71
N ALA A 21 8.13 4.96 2.62
CA ALA A 21 6.98 4.07 2.55
C ALA A 21 7.22 2.93 1.55
N ILE A 22 6.64 1.77 1.83
CA ILE A 22 6.71 0.56 1.01
C ILE A 22 5.28 0.20 0.59
N VAL A 23 5.08 0.05 -0.71
CA VAL A 23 3.80 -0.41 -1.27
C VAL A 23 3.86 -1.91 -1.45
N HIS A 24 3.01 -2.64 -0.75
CA HIS A 24 2.84 -4.08 -0.90
C HIS A 24 1.63 -4.37 -1.77
N ILE A 25 1.82 -5.15 -2.84
CA ILE A 25 0.73 -5.81 -3.55
C ILE A 25 0.88 -7.31 -3.36
N SER A 26 -0.16 -7.92 -2.82
CA SER A 26 -0.28 -9.36 -2.73
C SER A 26 -1.45 -9.85 -3.58
N ALA A 27 -1.22 -10.95 -4.29
CA ALA A 27 -2.27 -11.69 -4.98
C ALA A 27 -2.22 -13.14 -4.49
N VAL A 28 -3.25 -13.56 -3.77
CA VAL A 28 -3.37 -14.93 -3.27
C VAL A 28 -4.56 -15.56 -3.98
N GLY A 29 -4.32 -16.67 -4.66
CA GLY A 29 -5.38 -17.32 -5.43
C GLY A 29 -5.34 -18.83 -5.36
N MET A 30 -6.47 -19.43 -5.70
CA MET A 30 -6.64 -20.87 -5.80
C MET A 30 -7.40 -21.24 -7.07
N LYS A 31 -7.03 -22.38 -7.65
CA LYS A 31 -7.76 -22.99 -8.77
C LYS A 31 -8.92 -23.81 -8.21
N ILE A 32 -10.13 -23.55 -8.68
CA ILE A 32 -11.36 -24.25 -8.30
C ILE A 32 -11.93 -24.92 -9.55
N GLY A 33 -11.54 -26.19 -9.79
CA GLY A 33 -11.92 -26.93 -10.99
C GLY A 33 -11.39 -26.28 -12.28
N SER A 34 -12.31 -25.89 -13.18
CA SER A 34 -12.00 -25.13 -14.41
C SER A 34 -11.93 -23.62 -14.19
N SER A 35 -12.21 -23.14 -12.97
CA SER A 35 -12.20 -21.73 -12.61
C SER A 35 -11.03 -21.38 -11.68
N CYS A 36 -10.80 -20.09 -11.47
CA CYS A 36 -9.80 -19.57 -10.54
C CYS A 36 -10.43 -18.45 -9.71
N ALA A 37 -10.01 -18.33 -8.45
CA ALA A 37 -10.32 -17.21 -7.59
C ALA A 37 -9.01 -16.60 -7.08
N ALA A 38 -8.86 -15.28 -7.16
CA ALA A 38 -7.70 -14.56 -6.66
C ALA A 38 -8.14 -13.34 -5.86
N HIS A 39 -7.66 -13.24 -4.63
CA HIS A 39 -7.78 -12.04 -3.81
C HIS A 39 -6.53 -11.18 -4.00
N VAL A 40 -6.71 -9.96 -4.49
CA VAL A 40 -5.64 -8.97 -4.66
C VAL A 40 -5.81 -7.90 -3.59
N ARG A 41 -4.75 -7.61 -2.85
CA ARG A 41 -4.71 -6.57 -1.83
C ARG A 41 -3.52 -5.67 -2.05
N THR A 42 -3.75 -4.37 -1.91
CA THR A 42 -2.70 -3.36 -1.88
C THR A 42 -2.70 -2.66 -0.53
N SER A 43 -1.54 -2.62 0.11
CA SER A 43 -1.31 -1.86 1.33
C SER A 43 -0.05 -1.02 1.23
N VAL A 44 0.00 0.04 2.03
CA VAL A 44 1.16 0.89 2.19
C VAL A 44 1.63 0.75 3.62
N MET A 45 2.90 0.35 3.78
CA MET A 45 3.58 0.31 5.05
C MET A 45 4.50 1.53 5.15
N PHE A 46 4.46 2.24 6.28
CA PHE A 46 5.35 3.36 6.54
C PHE A 46 5.68 3.43 8.02
N THR A 47 6.80 4.05 8.34
CA THR A 47 7.27 4.18 9.72
C THR A 47 6.96 5.57 10.24
N THR A 48 6.39 5.66 11.45
CA THR A 48 6.21 6.92 12.15
C THR A 48 7.01 6.93 13.44
N LEU A 49 7.48 8.10 13.84
CA LEU A 49 7.96 8.32 15.19
C LEU A 49 6.74 8.57 16.08
N SER A 50 6.56 7.78 17.12
CA SER A 50 5.46 7.94 18.09
C SER A 50 5.99 8.02 19.51
N LEU A 51 5.30 8.81 20.34
CA LEU A 51 5.52 8.83 21.79
C LEU A 51 4.88 7.58 22.39
N LEU A 52 5.69 6.78 23.10
CA LEU A 52 5.17 5.62 23.78
C LEU A 52 4.32 6.05 24.98
N PRO A 53 3.13 5.47 25.18
CA PRO A 53 2.34 5.72 26.37
C PRO A 53 3.13 5.28 27.61
N LYS A 54 2.90 5.98 28.73
CA LYS A 54 3.56 5.67 30.00
C LYS A 54 3.28 4.22 30.39
N SER A 55 4.34 3.45 30.62
CA SER A 55 4.31 2.06 31.06
C SER A 55 5.29 1.89 32.22
N GLU A 56 5.09 0.87 33.05
CA GLU A 56 6.00 0.53 34.15
C GLU A 56 7.44 0.24 33.66
N TYR A 57 7.57 -0.20 32.40
CA TYR A 57 8.85 -0.57 31.78
C TYR A 57 9.41 0.49 30.81
N VAL A 58 8.70 1.59 30.59
CA VAL A 58 9.07 2.60 29.58
C VAL A 58 9.04 3.99 30.21
N GLN A 59 10.18 4.68 30.17
CA GLN A 59 10.30 6.03 30.69
C GLN A 59 9.38 7.00 29.94
N SER A 60 8.83 7.97 30.66
CA SER A 60 8.00 9.02 30.06
C SER A 60 8.83 9.84 29.05
N GLY A 61 8.26 10.12 27.87
CA GLY A 61 8.95 10.83 26.80
C GLY A 61 9.80 9.93 25.89
N THR A 62 9.80 8.61 26.10
CA THR A 62 10.44 7.68 25.16
C THR A 62 9.72 7.71 23.82
N THR A 63 10.48 7.87 22.75
CA THR A 63 9.98 7.78 21.37
C THR A 63 10.36 6.43 20.77
N ALA A 64 9.48 5.89 19.92
CA ALA A 64 9.74 4.66 19.19
C ALA A 64 9.33 4.81 17.73
N LEU A 65 9.99 4.04 16.87
CA LEU A 65 9.56 3.85 15.50
C LEU A 65 8.44 2.81 15.47
N VAL A 66 7.29 3.20 14.95
CA VAL A 66 6.11 2.35 14.80
C VAL A 66 5.88 2.10 13.32
N PHE A 67 5.73 0.83 12.94
CA PHE A 67 5.33 0.45 11.59
C PHE A 67 3.81 0.52 11.50
N ASN A 68 3.31 1.32 10.57
CA ASN A 68 1.89 1.45 10.28
C ASN A 68 1.60 0.86 8.91
N GLU A 69 0.53 0.10 8.80
CA GLU A 69 0.04 -0.43 7.53
C GLU A 69 -1.36 0.10 7.27
N ILE A 70 -1.56 0.69 6.08
CA ILE A 70 -2.89 1.12 5.62
C ILE A 70 -3.28 0.30 4.40
N SER A 71 -4.45 -0.33 4.47
CA SER A 71 -5.06 -1.01 3.31
C SER A 71 -5.66 0.03 2.35
N ILE A 72 -5.21 0.01 1.11
CA ILE A 72 -5.62 0.98 0.09
C ILE A 72 -6.80 0.45 -0.72
N ALA A 73 -6.68 -0.78 -1.18
CA ALA A 73 -7.65 -1.45 -2.02
C ALA A 73 -7.57 -2.97 -1.81
N SER A 74 -8.72 -3.63 -1.90
CA SER A 74 -8.80 -5.08 -2.07
C SER A 74 -9.88 -5.42 -3.08
N MET A 75 -9.68 -6.52 -3.81
CA MET A 75 -10.69 -7.06 -4.71
C MET A 75 -10.55 -8.57 -4.85
N ILE A 76 -11.65 -9.23 -5.18
CA ILE A 76 -11.69 -10.65 -5.54
C ILE A 76 -11.97 -10.77 -7.03
N LEU A 77 -11.11 -11.50 -7.72
CA LEU A 77 -11.27 -11.87 -9.13
C LEU A 77 -11.69 -13.34 -9.19
N THR A 78 -12.73 -13.65 -9.95
CA THR A 78 -13.19 -15.04 -10.18
C THR A 78 -13.41 -15.32 -11.66
N GLY A 79 -13.09 -16.53 -12.14
CA GLY A 79 -13.36 -16.98 -13.51
C GLY A 79 -12.11 -17.18 -14.38
N GLY A 80 -12.28 -17.11 -15.71
CA GLY A 80 -11.22 -17.29 -16.70
C GLY A 80 -10.36 -16.03 -16.95
N PHE A 81 -9.32 -16.17 -17.79
CA PHE A 81 -8.42 -15.08 -18.22
C PHE A 81 -7.75 -14.32 -17.05
N MET A 82 -7.40 -15.03 -15.97
CA MET A 82 -6.87 -14.42 -14.75
C MET A 82 -5.60 -13.59 -14.94
N GLN A 83 -4.71 -13.95 -15.86
CA GLN A 83 -3.47 -13.18 -16.09
C GLN A 83 -3.76 -11.74 -16.51
N GLN A 84 -4.63 -11.53 -17.49
CA GLN A 84 -5.00 -10.19 -17.96
C GLN A 84 -5.77 -9.41 -16.88
N ARG A 85 -6.68 -10.09 -16.17
CA ARG A 85 -7.48 -9.46 -15.11
C ARG A 85 -6.64 -9.08 -13.89
N LEU A 86 -5.63 -9.88 -13.55
CA LEU A 86 -4.66 -9.54 -12.52
C LEU A 86 -3.83 -8.32 -12.93
N ALA A 87 -3.39 -8.24 -14.19
CA ALA A 87 -2.67 -7.07 -14.68
C ALA A 87 -3.51 -5.79 -14.57
N GLN A 88 -4.78 -5.85 -15.02
CA GLN A 88 -5.73 -4.73 -14.89
C GLN A 88 -6.00 -4.35 -13.43
N ALA A 89 -6.22 -5.33 -12.55
CA ALA A 89 -6.43 -5.09 -11.12
C ALA A 89 -5.24 -4.37 -10.47
N VAL A 90 -4.01 -4.76 -10.83
CA VAL A 90 -2.79 -4.11 -10.34
C VAL A 90 -2.68 -2.66 -10.84
N GLU A 91 -3.10 -2.37 -12.06
CA GLU A 91 -3.16 -1.00 -12.60
C GLU A 91 -4.22 -0.16 -11.87
N GLU A 92 -5.43 -0.68 -11.71
CA GLU A 92 -6.50 0.00 -10.96
C GLU A 92 -6.09 0.30 -9.50
N HIS A 93 -5.40 -0.65 -8.86
CA HIS A 93 -4.88 -0.45 -7.50
C HIS A 93 -3.80 0.64 -7.46
N ALA A 94 -2.95 0.73 -8.48
CA ALA A 94 -1.94 1.79 -8.59
C ALA A 94 -2.58 3.17 -8.76
N ASP A 95 -3.65 3.28 -9.54
CA ASP A 95 -4.40 4.53 -9.72
C ASP A 95 -5.16 4.94 -8.46
N LYS A 96 -5.78 3.98 -7.76
CA LYS A 96 -6.42 4.26 -6.46
C LYS A 96 -5.40 4.75 -5.43
N LEU A 97 -4.21 4.15 -5.41
CA LEU A 97 -3.12 4.57 -4.55
C LEU A 97 -2.66 5.99 -4.88
N SER A 98 -2.41 6.28 -6.16
CA SER A 98 -1.94 7.61 -6.58
C SER A 98 -2.95 8.70 -6.21
N LEU A 99 -4.24 8.47 -6.46
CA LEU A 99 -5.31 9.38 -6.09
C LEU A 99 -5.39 9.60 -4.57
N LYS A 100 -5.27 8.55 -3.75
CA LYS A 100 -5.30 8.70 -2.29
C LYS A 100 -4.12 9.53 -1.79
N ILE A 101 -2.92 9.33 -2.33
CA ILE A 101 -1.75 10.12 -1.92
C ILE A 101 -1.87 11.57 -2.39
N LEU A 102 -2.31 11.82 -3.62
CA LEU A 102 -2.52 13.17 -4.13
C LEU A 102 -3.52 13.96 -3.26
N ARG A 103 -4.65 13.34 -2.89
CA ARG A 103 -5.64 13.95 -1.98
C ARG A 103 -5.06 14.21 -0.58
N ALA A 104 -4.28 13.27 -0.03
CA ALA A 104 -3.63 13.45 1.26
C ALA A 104 -2.63 14.63 1.24
N ARG A 105 -1.95 14.82 0.11
CA ARG A 105 -1.06 15.96 -0.10
C ARG A 105 -1.83 17.29 -0.12
N GLU A 106 -2.94 17.36 -0.85
CA GLU A 106 -3.80 18.56 -0.90
C GLU A 106 -4.35 18.93 0.47
N PHE A 107 -4.76 17.94 1.28
CA PHE A 107 -5.24 18.17 2.64
C PHE A 107 -4.19 18.82 3.57
N GLN A 108 -2.90 18.55 3.37
CA GLN A 108 -1.84 19.21 4.14
C GLN A 108 -1.70 20.71 3.83
N PHE A 109 -2.20 21.18 2.69
CA PHE A 109 -2.11 22.58 2.29
C PHE A 109 -3.34 23.42 2.70
N GLU A 110 -4.45 22.81 3.10
CA GLU A 110 -5.64 23.55 3.60
C GLU A 110 -5.50 24.02 5.05
N TYR A 111 -4.55 23.48 5.82
CA TYR A 111 -4.30 23.83 7.23
C TYR A 111 -3.03 24.68 7.45
N ARG A 112 -2.54 25.36 6.41
CA ARG A 112 -1.50 26.40 6.53
C ARG A 112 -2.09 27.78 6.28
#